data_AF-A0A433RA94-F1
#
_entry.id   AF-A0A433RA94-F1
#
_cell.length_a   1.000
_cell.length_b   1.000
_cell.length_c   1.000
_cell.angle_alpha   90.00
_cell.angle_beta   90.00
_cell.angle_gamma   90.00
#
_symmetry.space_group_name_H-M   'P 1'
#
loop_
_entity.id
_entity.type
_entity.pdbx_description
1 polymer ?
#
loop_
_entity_poly.entity_id
_entity_poly.type
_entity_poly.pdbx_seq_one_letter_code
_entity_poly.pdbx_strand_id
1 'polypeptide(L)' 'MTLGERFKKLLRLEGVLFIEEAYRQLLNRECNAVGLEHHLALLGQGKSKSAILIGMLMSEEAKSRLTPSGPNK' A
#
# COMPACT_ATOMS: atom_id res chain seq x y z
N MET A 1 2.98 -13.03 -17.02
CA MET A 1 3.06 -11.59 -16.71
C MET A 1 4.22 -11.39 -15.76
N THR A 2 5.21 -10.57 -16.12
CA THR A 2 6.43 -10.36 -15.33
C THR A 2 6.19 -9.35 -14.21
N LEU A 3 7.06 -9.35 -13.19
CA LEU A 3 6.97 -8.39 -12.08
C LEU A 3 7.01 -6.93 -12.56
N GLY A 4 7.84 -6.64 -13.57
CA GLY A 4 7.93 -5.31 -14.18
C GLY A 4 6.65 -4.88 -14.88
N GLU A 5 5.92 -5.80 -15.53
CA GLU A 5 4.63 -5.49 -16.15
C GLU A 5 3.55 -5.17 -15.13
N ARG A 6 3.52 -5.90 -14.00
CA ARG A 6 2.58 -5.63 -12.90
C ARG A 6 2.81 -4.27 -12.28
N PHE A 7 4.08 -3.90 -12.08
CA PHE A 7 4.46 -2.60 -11.53
C PHE A 7 4.13 -1.45 -12.49
N LYS A 8 4.38 -1.62 -13.80
CA LYS A 8 3.97 -0.66 -14.82
C LYS A 8 2.45 -0.47 -14.84
N LYS A 9 1.68 -1.55 -14.70
CA LYS A 9 0.22 -1.49 -14.63
C LYS A 9 -0.25 -0.72 -13.39
N LEU A 10 0.33 -1.00 -12.23
CA LEU A 10 0.04 -0.30 -10.97
C LEU A 10 0.25 1.22 -11.11
N LEU A 11 1.41 1.65 -11.63
CA LEU A 11 1.74 3.07 -11.73
C LEU A 11 0.86 3.85 -12.72
N ARG A 12 0.16 3.16 -13.62
CA ARG A 12 -0.82 3.76 -14.56
C ARG A 12 -2.20 3.96 -13.94
N LEU A 13 -2.51 3.31 -12.82
CA LEU A 13 -3.77 3.51 -12.12
C LEU A 13 -3.74 4.85 -11.38
N GLU A 14 -4.90 5.46 -11.17
CA GLU A 14 -5.05 6.73 -10.46
C GLU A 14 -6.05 6.59 -9.31
N GLY A 15 -5.97 7.50 -8.34
CA GLY A 15 -6.92 7.61 -7.23
C GLY A 15 -7.17 6.28 -6.52
N VAL A 16 -8.43 5.89 -6.40
CA VAL A 16 -8.88 4.70 -5.65
C VAL A 16 -8.24 3.43 -6.20
N LEU A 17 -8.28 3.24 -7.52
CA LEU A 17 -7.77 2.01 -8.17
C LEU A 17 -6.28 1.82 -7.93
N PHE A 18 -5.50 2.91 -7.91
CA PHE A 18 -4.08 2.86 -7.58
C PHE A 18 -3.86 2.36 -6.15
N ILE A 19 -4.60 2.91 -5.19
CA ILE A 19 -4.45 2.54 -3.78
C ILE A 19 -4.88 1.09 -3.54
N GLU A 20 -6.03 0.67 -4.06
CA GLU A 20 -6.51 -0.71 -3.90
C GLU A 20 -5.55 -1.73 -4.50
N GLU A 21 -5.05 -1.45 -5.71
CA GLU A 21 -4.08 -2.33 -6.35
C GLU A 21 -2.74 -2.32 -5.61
N ALA A 22 -2.30 -1.19 -5.05
CA ALA A 22 -1.10 -1.11 -4.22
C ALA A 22 -1.23 -1.99 -2.98
N TYR A 23 -2.36 -1.96 -2.28
CA TYR A 23 -2.62 -2.84 -1.14
C TYR A 23 -2.60 -4.33 -1.54
N ARG A 24 -3.24 -4.68 -2.65
CA ARG A 24 -3.28 -6.07 -3.14
C ARG A 24 -1.89 -6.56 -3.56
N GLN A 25 -1.10 -5.72 -4.24
CA GLN A 25 0.21 -6.13 -4.75
C GLN A 25 1.33 -6.07 -3.72
N LEU A 26 1.31 -5.10 -2.79
CA LEU A 26 2.40 -4.89 -1.82
C LEU A 26 2.12 -5.54 -0.46
N LEU A 27 0.88 -5.51 0.01
CA LEU A 27 0.50 -5.98 1.35
C LEU A 27 -0.33 -7.27 1.31
N ASN A 28 -0.59 -7.80 0.11
CA ASN A 28 -1.37 -9.02 -0.12
C ASN A 28 -2.72 -9.06 0.61
N ARG A 29 -3.40 -7.90 0.68
CA ARG A 29 -4.73 -7.74 1.28
C ARG A 29 -5.54 -6.68 0.55
N GLU A 30 -6.85 -6.66 0.79
CA GLU A 30 -7.69 -5.56 0.35
C GLU A 30 -7.47 -4.30 1.22
N CYS A 31 -7.67 -3.15 0.59
CA CYS A 31 -7.64 -1.88 1.28
C CYS A 31 -8.91 -1.74 2.13
N ASN A 32 -8.78 -1.25 3.37
CA ASN A 32 -9.93 -0.88 4.18
C ASN A 32 -10.30 0.58 3.93
N ALA A 33 -11.51 0.99 4.30
CA ALA A 33 -11.99 2.36 4.06
C ALA A 33 -11.06 3.43 4.67
N VAL A 34 -10.53 3.18 5.87
CA VAL A 34 -9.63 4.12 6.58
C VAL A 34 -8.31 4.30 5.84
N GLY A 35 -7.66 3.21 5.44
CA GLY A 35 -6.41 3.27 4.67
C GLY A 35 -6.61 3.89 3.30
N LEU A 36 -7.75 3.61 2.66
CA LEU A 36 -8.10 4.17 1.37
C LEU A 36 -8.23 5.70 1.46
N GLU A 37 -9.03 6.20 2.41
CA GLU A 37 -9.24 7.63 2.60
C GLU A 37 -7.93 8.36 2.95
N HIS A 38 -7.12 7.79 3.85
CA HIS A 38 -5.83 8.35 4.21
C HIS A 38 -4.89 8.51 3.00
N HIS A 39 -4.72 7.47 2.20
CA HIS A 39 -3.81 7.53 1.06
C HIS A 39 -4.37 8.35 -0.12
N LEU A 40 -5.69 8.40 -0.28
CA LEU A 40 -6.34 9.32 -1.22
C LEU A 40 -6.11 10.79 -0.83
N ALA A 41 -6.21 11.11 0.47
CA ALA A 41 -5.91 12.45 0.95
C ALA A 41 -4.45 12.84 0.68
N LEU A 42 -3.50 11.91 0.87
CA LEU A 42 -2.10 12.14 0.52
C LEU A 42 -1.90 12.40 -0.98
N LEU A 43 -2.58 11.64 -1.85
CA LEU A 43 -2.59 11.90 -3.30
C LEU A 43 -3.14 13.29 -3.61
N GLY A 44 -4.27 13.67 -3.00
CA GLY A 44 -4.88 14.99 -3.17
C GLY A 44 -3.98 16.14 -2.71
N GLN A 45 -3.10 15.90 -1.74
CA GLN A 45 -2.09 16.86 -1.27
C GLN A 45 -0.84 16.91 -2.17
N GLY A 46 -0.79 16.14 -3.26
CA GLY A 46 0.35 16.12 -4.19
C GLY A 46 1.49 15.21 -3.79
N LYS A 47 1.30 14.27 -2.83
CA LYS A 47 2.30 13.20 -2.61
C LYS A 47 2.45 12.37 -3.87
N SER A 48 3.70 12.06 -4.20
CA SER A 48 3.99 11.15 -5.31
C SER A 48 3.56 9.72 -4.98
N LYS A 49 3.17 8.96 -6.01
CA LYS A 49 2.85 7.54 -5.91
C LYS A 49 4.00 6.74 -5.29
N SER A 50 5.25 7.03 -5.68
CA SER A 50 6.42 6.38 -5.10
C SER A 50 6.56 6.61 -3.60
N ALA A 51 6.33 7.85 -3.12
CA ALA A 51 6.36 8.16 -1.70
C ALA A 51 5.25 7.43 -0.94
N ILE A 52 4.07 7.27 -1.54
CA ILE A 52 2.96 6.51 -0.96
C ILE A 52 3.31 5.01 -0.87
N LEU A 53 3.83 4.40 -1.94
CA LEU A 53 4.23 2.98 -1.93
C LEU A 53 5.33 2.72 -0.88
N ILE A 54 6.32 3.61 -0.78
CA ILE A 54 7.35 3.54 0.27
C ILE A 54 6.71 3.68 1.66
N GLY A 55 5.80 4.64 1.84
CA GLY A 55 5.07 4.83 3.09
C GLY A 55 4.22 3.62 3.49
N MET A 56 3.60 2.93 2.54
CA MET A 56 2.85 1.69 2.78
C MET A 56 3.76 0.56 3.24
N LEU A 57 4.94 0.40 2.62
CA LEU A 57 5.93 -0.60 3.00
C LEU A 57 6.58 -0.30 4.37
N MET A 58 6.72 0.98 4.71
CA MET A 58 7.36 1.45 5.95
C MET A 58 6.39 1.70 7.11
N SER A 59 5.07 1.67 6.85
CA SER A 59 4.01 1.86 7.84
C SER A 59 4.08 0.78 8.93
N GLU A 60 3.83 1.20 10.17
CA GLU A 60 3.75 0.34 11.36
C GLU A 60 2.74 -0.82 11.21
N GLU A 61 1.81 -0.75 10.25
CA GLU A 61 0.88 -1.84 9.91
C GLU A 61 1.59 -3.08 9.31
N ALA A 62 2.79 -2.93 8.74
CA ALA A 62 3.67 -4.04 8.35
C ALA A 62 4.53 -4.54 9.52
N LYS A 63 4.99 -3.65 10.40
CA LYS A 63 5.84 -3.99 11.56
C LYS A 63 5.08 -4.78 12.63
N SER A 64 3.81 -4.45 12.88
CA SER A 64 2.99 -5.20 13.85
C SER A 64 2.57 -6.60 13.36
N ARG A 65 2.66 -6.89 12.05
CA ARG A 65 2.28 -8.21 11.48
C ARG A 65 3.47 -9.09 11.07
N LEU A 66 4.64 -8.49 10.82
CA LEU A 66 5.89 -9.22 10.53
C LEU A 66 6.74 -9.52 11.77
N THR A 67 6.40 -8.94 12.91
CA THR A 67 6.92 -9.40 14.20
C THR A 67 6.03 -10.54 14.68
N PRO A 68 6.53 -11.80 14.83
CA PRO A 68 5.83 -12.75 15.66
C PRO A 68 5.82 -12.15 17.05
N SER A 69 4.65 -11.77 17.55
CA SER A 69 4.48 -11.40 18.94
C SER A 69 4.83 -12.62 19.79
N GLY A 70 6.08 -12.73 20.25
CA GLY A 70 6.43 -13.59 21.40
C GLY A 70 6.11 -12.86 22.72
N PRO A 71 6.10 -13.53 23.89
CA PRO A 71 6.40 -14.94 24.16
C PRO A 71 5.17 -15.75 24.61
N ASN A 72 5.37 -17.08 24.63
CA ASN A 72 4.54 -18.06 25.33
C ASN A 72 4.26 -17.60 26.78
N LYS A 73 3.02 -17.74 27.20
CA LYS A 73 2.56 -17.43 28.56
C LYS A 73 3.13 -18.40 29.59
#